data_AF-A0A8D6SVV9-F1
#
_entry.id   AF-A0A8D6SVV9-F1
#
_cell.length_a   1.000
_cell.length_b   1.000
_cell.length_c   1.000
_cell.angle_alpha   90.00
_cell.angle_beta   90.00
_cell.angle_gamma   90.00
#
_symmetry.space_group_name_H-M   'P 1'
#
loop_
_entity.id
_entity.type
_entity.pdbx_description
1 polymer ?
#
loop_
_entity_poly.entity_id
_entity_poly.type
_entity_poly.pdbx_seq_one_letter_code
_entity_poly.pdbx_strand_id
1 'polypeptide(L)' 'MCSCNLYFNDELVMEDVIIVEKEGDKVIAIDIFGEKKEFVGDIVKVDLNNNKIFIRG' A
#
# COMPACT_ATOMS: atom_id res chain seq x y z
N MET A 1 -10.15 13.92 -4.57
CA MET A 1 -8.94 13.23 -4.09
C MET A 1 -9.18 11.75 -4.29
N CYS A 2 -8.22 11.01 -4.85
CA CYS A 2 -8.29 9.56 -4.96
C CYS A 2 -7.34 9.00 -3.89
N SER A 3 -7.87 8.22 -2.96
CA SER A 3 -7.12 7.50 -1.94
C SER A 3 -7.28 6.00 -2.23
N CYS A 4 -6.22 5.23 -2.00
CA CYS A 4 -6.21 3.79 -2.24
C CYS A 4 -6.12 3.01 -0.92
N ASN A 5 -6.72 1.84 -0.87
CA ASN A 5 -6.58 0.92 0.25
C ASN A 5 -5.49 -0.10 -0.05
N LEU A 6 -4.67 -0.41 0.94
CA LEU A 6 -3.51 -1.25 0.81
C LEU A 6 -3.74 -2.59 1.49
N TYR A 7 -3.46 -3.65 0.74
CA TYR A 7 -3.66 -5.03 1.13
C TYR A 7 -2.30 -5.71 1.18
N PHE A 8 -1.99 -6.38 2.28
CA PHE A 8 -0.80 -7.20 2.44
C PHE A 8 -1.23 -8.66 2.60
N ASN A 9 -0.75 -9.55 1.73
CA ASN A 9 -1.19 -10.95 1.69
C ASN A 9 -2.73 -11.10 1.67
N ASP A 10 -3.39 -10.27 0.87
CA ASP A 10 -4.86 -10.19 0.71
C ASP A 10 -5.65 -9.70 1.95
N GLU A 11 -4.97 -9.26 3.01
CA GLU A 11 -5.58 -8.61 4.18
C GLU A 11 -5.48 -7.09 4.09
N LEU A 12 -6.57 -6.37 4.41
CA LEU A 12 -6.56 -4.92 4.48
C LEU A 12 -5.72 -4.45 5.67
N VAL A 13 -4.62 -3.75 5.40
CA VAL A 13 -3.66 -3.31 6.43
C VAL A 13 -3.58 -1.80 6.57
N MET A 14 -4.02 -1.04 5.57
CA MET A 14 -3.99 0.42 5.60
C MET A 14 -5.05 1.00 4.66
N GLU A 15 -5.78 1.99 5.13
CA GLU A 15 -6.77 2.74 4.34
C GLU A 15 -6.22 4.11 3.98
N ASP A 16 -6.84 4.74 2.99
CA ASP A 16 -6.52 6.10 2.56
C ASP A 16 -5.04 6.37 2.23
N VAL A 17 -4.38 5.37 1.64
CA VAL A 17 -2.98 5.45 1.21
C VAL A 17 -2.84 6.38 0.01
N ILE A 18 -1.89 7.30 0.11
CA ILE A 18 -1.55 8.29 -0.92
C ILE A 18 -0.15 8.09 -1.50
N ILE A 19 0.75 7.44 -0.76
CA ILE A 19 2.12 7.15 -1.22
C ILE A 19 2.40 5.68 -0.93
N VAL A 20 2.91 4.98 -1.94
CA VAL A 20 3.50 3.65 -1.79
C VAL A 20 4.82 3.65 -2.54
N GLU A 21 5.91 3.35 -1.82
CA GLU A 21 7.27 3.37 -2.33
C GLU A 21 7.98 2.06 -2.01
N LYS A 22 8.86 1.61 -2.90
CA LYS A 22 9.66 0.39 -2.73
C LYS A 22 11.10 0.79 -2.46
N GLU A 23 11.60 0.44 -1.28
CA GLU A 23 12.98 0.64 -0.85
C GLU A 23 13.65 -0.73 -0.61
N GLY A 24 14.43 -1.21 -1.59
CA GLY A 24 15.10 -2.51 -1.51
C GLY A 24 14.08 -3.64 -1.37
N ASP A 25 14.13 -4.38 -0.25
CA ASP A 25 13.21 -5.50 0.04
C ASP A 25 11.93 -5.08 0.78
N LYS A 26 11.75 -3.77 1.02
CA LYS A 26 10.62 -3.22 1.76
C LYS A 26 9.72 -2.34 0.92
N VAL A 27 8.43 -2.32 1.27
CA VAL A 27 7.45 -1.36 0.77
C VAL A 27 7.05 -0.44 1.91
N ILE A 28 7.12 0.87 1.67
CA ILE A 28 6.69 1.94 2.57
C ILE A 28 5.36 2.49 2.06
N ALA A 29 4.35 2.53 2.92
CA ALA A 29 3.05 3.14 2.62
C ALA A 29 2.78 4.32 3.57
N ILE A 30 2.21 5.40 3.03
CA ILE A 30 1.83 6.61 3.80
C ILE A 30 0.38 7.00 3.47
N ASP A 31 -0.41 7.27 4.50
CA ASP A 31 -1.80 7.70 4.36
C ASP A 31 -1.97 9.23 4.31
N ILE A 32 -3.21 9.69 4.14
CA ILE A 32 -3.58 11.11 4.13
C ILE A 32 -3.26 11.85 5.44
N PHE A 33 -3.07 11.14 6.56
CA PHE A 33 -2.76 11.71 7.87
C PHE A 33 -1.26 11.71 8.17
N GLY A 34 -0.44 11.11 7.29
CA GLY A 34 0.99 10.96 7.46
C GLY A 34 1.40 9.74 8.30
N GLU A 35 0.49 8.82 8.62
CA GLU A 35 0.85 7.54 9.21
C GLU A 35 1.67 6.74 8.20
N LYS A 36 2.78 6.13 8.65
CA LYS A 36 3.67 5.32 7.82
C LYS A 36 3.65 3.86 8.28
N LYS A 37 3.51 2.92 7.34
CA LYS A 37 3.72 1.48 7.57
C LYS A 37 4.78 0.92 6.64
N GLU A 38 5.54 -0.04 7.16
CA GLU A 38 6.57 -0.77 6.41
C GLU A 38 6.19 -2.25 6.29
N PHE A 39 6.34 -2.79 5.09
CA PHE A 39 6.07 -4.19 4.78
C PHE A 39 7.30 -4.80 4.11
N VAL A 40 7.66 -6.03 4.45
CA VAL A 40 8.67 -6.79 3.69
C VAL A 40 7.95 -7.48 2.55
N GLY A 41 8.40 -7.27 1.31
CA GLY A 41 7.75 -7.82 0.12
C GLY A 41 7.75 -6.88 -1.07
N ASP A 42 6.91 -7.21 -2.07
CA ASP A 42 6.82 -6.53 -3.35
C ASP A 42 5.40 -6.07 -3.66
N ILE A 43 5.28 -4.94 -4.37
CA ILE A 43 4.01 -4.46 -4.91
C ILE A 43 3.64 -5.35 -6.11
N VAL A 44 2.58 -6.14 -5.96
CA VAL A 44 2.19 -7.14 -6.97
C VAL A 44 1.10 -6.64 -7.91
N LYS A 45 0.22 -5.75 -7.45
CA LYS A 45 -0.88 -5.21 -8.25
C LYS A 45 -1.33 -3.85 -7.73
N VAL A 46 -1.63 -2.95 -8.66
CA VAL A 46 -2.32 -1.68 -8.37
C VAL A 46 -3.61 -1.66 -9.20
N ASP A 47 -4.75 -1.59 -8.53
CA ASP A 47 -6.09 -1.61 -9.11
C ASP A 47 -6.80 -0.28 -8.81
N LEU A 48 -6.58 0.71 -9.67
CA LEU A 48 -7.14 2.05 -9.51
C LEU A 48 -8.67 2.09 -9.74
N ASN A 49 -9.24 1.12 -10.46
CA ASN A 49 -10.69 1.04 -10.63
C ASN A 49 -11.40 0.71 -9.31
N ASN A 50 -10.74 -0.08 -8.46
CA ASN A 50 -11.24 -0.48 -7.16
C ASN A 50 -10.55 0.25 -6.00
N ASN A 51 -9.65 1.20 -6.28
CA ASN A 51 -8.81 1.88 -5.31
C ASN A 51 -8.04 0.91 -4.39
N LYS A 52 -7.40 -0.12 -4.96
CA LYS A 52 -6.66 -1.14 -4.18
C LYS A 52 -5.20 -1.26 -4.60
N ILE A 53 -4.31 -1.39 -3.64
CA ILE A 53 -2.90 -1.72 -3.82
C ILE A 53 -2.64 -3.04 -3.10
N PHE A 54 -1.95 -3.96 -3.75
CA PHE A 54 -1.65 -5.29 -3.22
C PHE A 54 -0.14 -5.45 -3.08
N ILE A 55 0.29 -5.86 -1.90
CA ILE A 55 1.65 -6.23 -1.55
C ILE A 55 1.67 -7.70 -1.16
N ARG A 56 2.71 -8.44 -1.57
CA ARG A 56 2.99 -9.80 -1.11
C ARG A 56 4.41 -9.89 -0.59
N GLY A 57 4.57 -10.53 0.57
CA GLY A 57 5.86 -10.79 1.22
C GLY A 57 6.17 -12.27 1.32
#